data_AF-A0A2H6KDF1-F1
#
_entry.id   AF-A0A2H6KDF1-F1
#
_cell.length_a   1.000
_cell.length_b   1.000
_cell.length_c   1.000
_cell.angle_alpha   90.00
_cell.angle_beta   90.00
_cell.angle_gamma   90.00
#
_symmetry.space_group_name_H-M   'P 1'
#
loop_
_entity.id
_entity.type
_entity.pdbx_description
1 polymer ?
#
loop_
_entity_poly.entity_id
_entity_poly.type
_entity_poly.pdbx_seq_one_letter_code
_entity_poly.pdbx_strand_id
1 'polypeptide(L)'
;MVYDLLTTAPRNLKEGIDWLMALKGTDAENNLKAMGAAVYDFLADKPVGKMKVRALEDVKVITKEFLEKQELRGRWFVKKILRKINEPIGKTRKELDKHFRRIEEYDYKNIVMANHLTAEKITQKLGKVVDCCEKFLEKIKSPDEYKSAYSSGATWDASCAEDPEACAVVLVGIAPMLYAGIRSVWEESKAGSGILSIYGEGKPMGNVLKAMGYEEPQYRAGMGASYVLRALGGVKVRVLGILYDIAGFWAFY
;
A
#
# COMPACT_ATOMS: atom_id res chain seq x y z
N MET A 1 15.30 -13.31 4.76
CA MET A 1 15.06 -13.88 3.42
C MET A 1 14.95 -12.71 2.47
N VAL A 2 15.64 -12.76 1.32
CA VAL A 2 15.53 -11.74 0.27
C VAL A 2 14.70 -12.36 -0.85
N TYR A 3 13.74 -11.63 -1.40
CA TYR A 3 12.87 -12.08 -2.47
C TYR A 3 13.51 -11.81 -3.83
N ASP A 4 13.48 -12.78 -4.73
CA ASP A 4 14.08 -12.67 -6.06
C ASP A 4 13.07 -12.32 -7.17
N LEU A 5 11.77 -12.29 -6.85
CA LEU A 5 10.70 -12.03 -7.82
C LEU A 5 9.66 -11.06 -7.27
N LEU A 6 9.18 -10.15 -8.11
CA LEU A 6 8.07 -9.22 -7.82
C LEU A 6 6.72 -9.94 -7.71
N THR A 7 6.61 -11.20 -8.10
CA THR A 7 5.40 -12.02 -7.88
C THR A 7 5.32 -12.56 -6.44
N THR A 8 6.41 -12.45 -5.67
CA THR A 8 6.39 -12.78 -4.23
C THR A 8 5.79 -11.60 -3.47
N ALA A 9 4.72 -11.84 -2.72
CA ALA A 9 4.01 -10.76 -2.03
C ALA A 9 4.72 -10.33 -0.73
N PRO A 10 4.84 -9.02 -0.48
CA PRO A 10 5.38 -8.49 0.76
C PRO A 10 4.44 -8.74 1.95
N ARG A 11 5.02 -8.88 3.15
CA ARG A 11 4.30 -9.25 4.39
C ARG A 11 4.13 -8.09 5.39
N ASN A 12 4.75 -6.95 5.12
CA ASN A 12 4.68 -5.76 5.96
C ASN A 12 4.94 -4.50 5.13
N LEU A 13 4.77 -3.33 5.76
CA LEU A 13 4.93 -2.05 5.08
C LEU A 13 6.34 -1.84 4.51
N LYS A 14 7.41 -2.20 5.23
CA LYS A 14 8.78 -2.10 4.73
C LYS A 14 8.92 -2.90 3.44
N GLU A 15 8.54 -4.18 3.47
CA GLU A 15 8.61 -5.05 2.29
C GLU A 15 7.75 -4.52 1.14
N GLY A 16 6.59 -3.93 1.44
CA GLY A 16 5.74 -3.29 0.42
C GLY A 16 6.39 -2.08 -0.23
N ILE A 17 7.12 -1.27 0.54
CA ILE A 17 7.89 -0.14 0.00
C ILE A 17 9.08 -0.65 -0.81
N ASP A 18 9.80 -1.67 -0.34
CA ASP A 18 10.90 -2.28 -1.09
C ASP A 18 10.43 -2.88 -2.42
N TRP A 19 9.25 -3.54 -2.41
CA TRP A 19 8.63 -4.05 -3.63
C TRP A 19 8.36 -2.93 -4.64
N LEU A 20 7.88 -1.76 -4.18
CA LEU A 20 7.67 -0.59 -5.06
C LEU A 20 9.00 -0.04 -5.60
N MET A 21 10.08 -0.09 -4.82
CA MET A 21 11.41 0.34 -5.28
C MET A 21 12.00 -0.63 -6.31
N ALA A 22 11.79 -1.93 -6.09
CA ALA A 22 12.20 -2.98 -7.03
C ALA A 22 11.39 -2.91 -8.35
N LEU A 23 10.07 -2.68 -8.25
CA LEU A 23 9.21 -2.40 -9.41
C LEU A 23 9.67 -1.17 -10.19
N LYS A 24 10.01 -0.08 -9.49
CA LYS A 24 10.54 1.14 -10.12
C LYS A 24 11.79 0.80 -10.94
N GLY A 25 12.73 0.06 -10.35
CA GLY A 25 13.96 -0.35 -11.01
C GLY A 25 14.77 0.83 -11.55
N THR A 26 15.56 0.59 -12.60
CA THR A 26 16.35 1.62 -13.29
C THR A 26 15.56 2.36 -14.38
N ASP A 27 14.45 1.78 -14.86
CA ASP A 27 13.59 2.35 -15.89
C ASP A 27 12.17 2.59 -15.35
N ALA A 28 12.07 3.60 -14.48
CA ALA A 28 10.82 3.91 -13.79
C ALA A 28 9.68 4.26 -14.75
N GLU A 29 9.96 4.92 -15.87
CA GLU A 29 8.92 5.34 -16.82
C GLU A 29 8.25 4.14 -17.48
N ASN A 30 9.06 3.23 -18.05
CA ASN A 30 8.52 2.07 -18.75
C ASN A 30 7.91 1.06 -17.77
N ASN A 31 8.57 0.77 -16.63
CA ASN A 31 8.07 -0.19 -15.65
C ASN A 31 6.73 0.23 -15.06
N LEU A 32 6.59 1.51 -14.68
CA LEU A 32 5.33 2.00 -14.11
C LEU A 32 4.23 2.12 -15.16
N LYS A 33 4.58 2.43 -16.41
CA LYS A 33 3.63 2.42 -17.53
C LYS A 33 3.10 1.01 -17.79
N ALA A 34 3.98 0.02 -17.82
CA ALA A 34 3.62 -1.38 -18.01
C ALA A 34 2.77 -1.91 -16.84
N MET A 35 3.15 -1.59 -15.60
CA MET A 35 2.32 -1.92 -14.43
C MET A 35 0.95 -1.22 -14.48
N GLY A 36 0.90 0.05 -14.88
CA GLY A 36 -0.37 0.77 -14.99
C GLY A 36 -1.31 0.17 -16.04
N ALA A 37 -0.77 -0.33 -17.15
CA ALA A 37 -1.51 -1.11 -18.14
C ALA A 37 -1.99 -2.44 -17.57
N ALA A 38 -1.10 -3.22 -16.95
CA ALA A 38 -1.45 -4.51 -16.35
C ALA A 38 -2.54 -4.40 -15.27
N VAL A 39 -2.47 -3.37 -14.41
CA VAL A 39 -3.52 -3.08 -13.41
C VAL A 39 -4.83 -2.66 -14.09
N TYR A 40 -4.76 -1.85 -15.14
CA TYR A 40 -5.96 -1.47 -15.90
C TYR A 40 -6.64 -2.72 -16.49
N ASP A 41 -5.88 -3.56 -17.19
CA ASP A 41 -6.40 -4.78 -17.83
C ASP A 41 -6.97 -5.74 -16.78
N PHE A 42 -6.24 -5.97 -15.69
CA PHE A 42 -6.70 -6.79 -14.56
C PHE A 42 -8.02 -6.31 -13.96
N LEU A 43 -8.21 -4.99 -13.81
CA LEU A 43 -9.42 -4.42 -13.22
C LEU A 43 -10.56 -4.25 -14.26
N ALA A 44 -10.24 -4.01 -15.52
CA ALA A 44 -11.21 -3.77 -16.59
C ALA A 44 -11.88 -5.07 -17.07
N ASP A 45 -11.11 -6.15 -17.19
CA ASP A 45 -11.55 -7.43 -17.78
C ASP A 45 -12.39 -8.29 -16.81
N LYS A 46 -12.44 -7.94 -15.52
CA LYS A 46 -13.00 -8.82 -14.49
C LYS A 46 -14.39 -8.38 -14.01
N PRO A 47 -15.47 -9.18 -14.27
CA PRO A 47 -16.80 -8.87 -13.79
C PRO A 47 -16.94 -9.06 -12.27
N VAL A 48 -17.70 -8.14 -11.67
CA VAL A 48 -17.96 -8.05 -10.23
C VAL A 48 -18.47 -9.37 -9.61
N GLY A 49 -17.80 -9.86 -8.57
CA GLY A 49 -18.29 -10.96 -7.71
C GLY A 49 -18.09 -12.37 -8.22
N LYS A 50 -17.42 -12.56 -9.36
CA LYS A 50 -17.38 -13.86 -10.06
C LYS A 50 -16.01 -14.50 -10.20
N MET A 51 -14.92 -13.78 -9.91
CA MET A 51 -13.58 -14.31 -10.13
C MET A 51 -12.85 -14.58 -8.81
N LYS A 52 -12.58 -15.86 -8.54
CA LYS A 52 -11.58 -16.28 -7.56
C LYS A 52 -10.23 -16.33 -8.26
N VAL A 53 -9.49 -15.23 -8.19
CA VAL A 53 -8.08 -15.25 -8.59
C VAL A 53 -7.31 -15.83 -7.42
N ARG A 54 -6.91 -17.10 -7.50
CA ARG A 54 -6.24 -17.80 -6.39
C ARG A 54 -5.01 -17.03 -5.88
N ALA A 55 -4.19 -16.51 -6.79
CA ALA A 55 -3.04 -15.70 -6.43
C ALA A 55 -3.45 -14.45 -5.62
N LEU A 56 -4.58 -13.83 -5.95
CA LEU A 56 -5.09 -12.70 -5.19
C LEU A 56 -5.52 -13.12 -3.78
N GLU A 57 -6.18 -14.26 -3.60
CA GLU A 57 -6.54 -14.79 -2.26
C GLU A 57 -5.32 -15.00 -1.36
N ASP A 58 -4.25 -15.54 -1.94
CA ASP A 58 -3.03 -15.80 -1.19
C ASP A 58 -2.44 -14.48 -0.68
N VAL A 59 -2.46 -13.42 -1.50
CA VAL A 59 -2.07 -12.07 -1.07
C VAL A 59 -3.06 -11.46 -0.06
N LYS A 60 -4.36 -11.79 -0.13
CA LYS A 60 -5.36 -11.33 0.87
C LYS A 60 -5.05 -11.83 2.25
N VAL A 61 -4.69 -13.11 2.36
CA VAL A 61 -4.34 -13.72 3.64
C VAL A 61 -3.15 -12.96 4.24
N ILE A 62 -2.10 -12.73 3.45
CA ILE A 62 -0.90 -11.99 3.88
C ILE A 62 -1.25 -10.56 4.31
N THR A 63 -2.03 -9.83 3.51
CA THR A 63 -2.46 -8.47 3.84
C THR A 63 -3.35 -8.44 5.09
N LYS A 64 -4.24 -9.43 5.26
CA LYS A 64 -5.10 -9.56 6.44
C LYS A 64 -4.28 -9.81 7.71
N GLU A 65 -3.33 -10.73 7.67
CA GLU A 65 -2.42 -11.00 8.79
C GLU A 65 -1.68 -9.74 9.24
N PHE A 66 -1.18 -8.94 8.29
CA PHE A 66 -0.58 -7.65 8.61
C PHE A 66 -1.56 -6.70 9.30
N LEU A 67 -2.78 -6.56 8.78
CA LEU A 67 -3.80 -5.67 9.32
C LEU A 67 -4.29 -6.10 10.72
N GLU A 68 -4.21 -7.39 11.04
CA GLU A 68 -4.61 -7.96 12.33
C GLU A 68 -3.55 -7.82 13.45
N LYS A 69 -2.34 -7.33 13.12
CA LYS A 69 -1.33 -6.97 14.13
C LYS A 69 -1.89 -6.04 15.19
N GLN A 70 -1.49 -6.23 16.44
CA GLN A 70 -2.04 -5.53 17.60
C GLN A 70 -1.93 -4.00 17.47
N GLU A 71 -0.86 -3.52 16.85
CA GLU A 71 -0.52 -2.12 16.62
C GLU A 71 -1.44 -1.45 15.57
N LEU A 72 -2.15 -2.25 14.78
CA LEU A 72 -2.98 -1.82 13.65
C LEU A 72 -4.47 -2.10 13.85
N ARG A 73 -4.83 -3.31 14.32
CA ARG A 73 -6.21 -3.82 14.37
C ARG A 73 -7.20 -2.91 15.09
N GLY A 74 -6.73 -2.12 16.06
CA GLY A 74 -7.56 -1.23 16.86
C GLY A 74 -8.05 0.01 16.10
N ARG A 75 -7.37 0.40 15.01
CA ARG A 75 -7.61 1.65 14.29
C ARG A 75 -8.87 1.58 13.44
N TRP A 76 -9.65 2.67 13.42
CA TRP A 76 -10.94 2.70 12.73
C TRP A 76 -10.84 2.41 11.23
N PHE A 77 -9.79 2.90 10.56
CA PHE A 77 -9.58 2.67 9.13
C PHE A 77 -9.13 1.24 8.83
N VAL A 78 -8.37 0.61 9.73
CA VAL A 78 -8.01 -0.81 9.64
C VAL A 78 -9.24 -1.68 9.84
N LYS A 79 -10.06 -1.40 10.85
CA LYS A 79 -11.36 -2.09 11.07
C LYS A 79 -12.26 -1.98 9.84
N LYS A 80 -12.30 -0.82 9.18
CA LYS A 80 -13.08 -0.62 7.94
C LYS A 80 -12.58 -1.53 6.82
N ILE A 81 -11.26 -1.67 6.64
CA ILE A 81 -10.67 -2.55 5.63
C ILE A 81 -10.93 -4.02 5.97
N LEU A 82 -10.65 -4.44 7.22
CA LEU A 82 -10.88 -5.81 7.68
C LEU A 82 -12.35 -6.23 7.56
N ARG A 83 -13.28 -5.32 7.83
CA ARG A 83 -14.71 -5.56 7.62
C ARG A 83 -15.02 -5.86 6.16
N LYS A 84 -14.47 -5.06 5.22
CA LYS A 84 -14.63 -5.30 3.77
C LYS A 84 -14.02 -6.63 3.32
N ILE A 85 -12.91 -7.05 3.93
CA ILE A 85 -12.29 -8.35 3.61
C ILE A 85 -13.14 -9.53 4.11
N ASN A 86 -13.83 -9.38 5.24
CA ASN A 86 -14.55 -10.47 5.90
C ASN A 86 -16.05 -10.58 5.55
N GLU A 87 -16.67 -9.53 5.00
CA GLU A 87 -18.12 -9.52 4.70
C GLU A 87 -18.41 -10.02 3.27
N PRO A 88 -19.31 -11.02 3.09
CA PRO A 88 -19.75 -11.43 1.75
C PRO A 88 -20.68 -10.39 1.11
N ILE A 89 -20.51 -10.21 -0.21
CA ILE A 89 -21.15 -9.25 -1.14
C ILE A 89 -22.67 -9.02 -0.92
N GLY A 90 -23.41 -9.99 -0.37
CA GLY A 90 -24.88 -9.96 -0.28
C GLY A 90 -25.50 -9.22 0.92
N LYS A 91 -24.77 -8.96 2.01
CA LYS A 91 -25.37 -8.35 3.24
C LYS A 91 -25.35 -6.82 3.28
N THR A 92 -24.56 -6.19 2.43
CA THR A 92 -24.19 -4.77 2.51
C THR A 92 -25.17 -3.81 1.81
N ARG A 93 -26.20 -4.30 1.12
CA ARG A 93 -27.16 -3.44 0.38
C ARG A 93 -28.06 -2.57 1.27
N LYS A 94 -28.37 -2.99 2.51
CA LYS A 94 -29.31 -2.25 3.40
C LYS A 94 -28.68 -1.61 4.63
N GLU A 95 -27.54 -2.11 5.12
CA GLU A 95 -26.97 -1.60 6.38
C GLU A 95 -25.92 -0.48 6.20
N LEU A 96 -25.19 -0.45 5.09
CA LEU A 96 -24.22 0.62 4.81
C LEU A 96 -24.90 1.98 4.56
N ASP A 97 -26.11 1.94 4.02
CA ASP A 97 -26.89 3.11 3.60
C ASP A 97 -27.36 3.97 4.80
N LYS A 98 -27.55 3.34 5.97
CA LYS A 98 -28.05 4.03 7.18
C LYS A 98 -26.97 4.73 8.00
N HIS A 99 -25.71 4.34 7.91
CA HIS A 99 -24.62 4.92 8.74
C HIS A 99 -23.61 5.74 7.93
N PHE A 100 -23.65 5.66 6.60
CA PHE A 100 -22.69 6.33 5.73
C PHE A 100 -23.40 7.06 4.60
N ARG A 101 -24.14 8.15 4.92
CA ARG A 101 -24.82 9.06 3.97
C ARG A 101 -23.91 9.77 2.93
N ARG A 102 -22.71 9.23 2.64
CA ARG A 102 -21.74 9.77 1.67
C ARG A 102 -20.99 8.69 0.87
N ILE A 103 -21.36 7.42 0.98
CA ILE A 103 -20.78 6.39 0.10
C ILE A 103 -21.76 6.24 -1.07
N GLU A 104 -21.50 7.02 -2.11
CA GLU A 104 -22.29 7.05 -3.34
C GLU A 104 -22.31 5.66 -4.03
N GLU A 105 -23.35 5.44 -4.83
CA GLU A 105 -23.64 4.32 -5.75
C GLU A 105 -22.46 3.80 -6.61
N TYR A 106 -21.31 4.46 -6.60
CA TYR A 106 -20.09 4.12 -7.34
C TYR A 106 -19.34 2.89 -6.81
N ASP A 107 -19.58 2.45 -5.58
CA ASP A 107 -18.85 1.34 -4.93
C ASP A 107 -19.13 -0.07 -5.54
N TYR A 108 -20.08 -0.20 -6.47
CA TYR A 108 -20.43 -1.48 -7.14
C TYR A 108 -20.29 -1.45 -8.66
N LYS A 109 -19.98 -0.30 -9.25
CA LYS A 109 -19.55 -0.22 -10.65
C LYS A 109 -18.05 -0.51 -10.68
N ASN A 110 -17.58 -1.15 -11.75
CA ASN A 110 -16.14 -1.37 -11.93
C ASN A 110 -15.41 -0.03 -11.68
N ILE A 111 -14.44 0.05 -10.75
CA ILE A 111 -13.73 1.31 -10.44
C ILE A 111 -13.20 1.94 -11.72
N VAL A 112 -12.78 1.11 -12.69
CA VAL A 112 -12.37 1.55 -14.01
C VAL A 112 -13.48 2.33 -14.71
N MET A 113 -14.72 1.81 -14.71
CA MET A 113 -15.89 2.48 -15.30
C MET A 113 -16.41 3.65 -14.46
N ALA A 114 -16.48 3.51 -13.14
CA ALA A 114 -17.03 4.50 -12.21
C ALA A 114 -16.17 5.77 -12.14
N ASN A 115 -14.84 5.61 -12.17
CA ASN A 115 -13.90 6.71 -12.04
C ASN A 115 -13.25 7.11 -13.38
N HIS A 116 -13.70 6.53 -14.49
CA HIS A 116 -13.09 6.68 -15.83
C HIS A 116 -11.56 6.56 -15.76
N LEU A 117 -11.06 5.55 -15.03
CA LEU A 117 -9.63 5.30 -14.93
C LEU A 117 -9.17 4.76 -16.28
N THR A 118 -8.08 5.33 -16.79
CA THR A 118 -7.33 4.80 -17.92
C THR A 118 -6.02 4.23 -17.40
N ALA A 119 -5.37 3.36 -18.16
CA ALA A 119 -4.01 2.90 -17.86
C ALA A 119 -3.08 4.08 -17.54
N GLU A 120 -3.12 5.15 -18.34
CA GLU A 120 -2.33 6.37 -18.11
C GLU A 120 -2.63 7.03 -16.75
N LYS A 121 -3.90 7.17 -16.37
CA LYS A 121 -4.27 7.73 -15.06
C LYS A 121 -3.79 6.84 -13.91
N ILE A 122 -3.82 5.52 -14.08
CA ILE A 122 -3.29 4.57 -13.10
C ILE A 122 -1.78 4.73 -12.99
N THR A 123 -1.05 4.79 -14.10
CA THR A 123 0.40 5.05 -14.14
C THR A 123 0.75 6.35 -13.41
N GLN A 124 0.07 7.46 -13.71
CA GLN A 124 0.31 8.75 -13.05
C GLN A 124 0.02 8.71 -11.54
N LYS A 125 -0.99 7.94 -11.13
CA LYS A 125 -1.34 7.74 -9.72
C LYS A 125 -0.27 6.88 -9.03
N LEU A 126 0.14 5.76 -9.65
CA LEU A 126 1.17 4.87 -9.13
C LEU A 126 2.52 5.56 -9.00
N GLY A 127 2.94 6.34 -10.01
CA GLY A 127 4.17 7.13 -9.94
C GLY A 127 4.20 8.05 -8.71
N LYS A 128 3.08 8.70 -8.37
CA LYS A 128 3.00 9.51 -7.14
C LYS A 128 3.16 8.69 -5.86
N VAL A 129 2.65 7.46 -5.82
CA VAL A 129 2.83 6.55 -4.68
C VAL A 129 4.30 6.17 -4.55
N VAL A 130 4.92 5.73 -5.64
CA VAL A 130 6.32 5.32 -5.72
C VAL A 130 7.25 6.45 -5.31
N ASP A 131 7.09 7.65 -5.90
CA ASP A 131 7.89 8.84 -5.57
C ASP A 131 7.80 9.21 -4.09
N CYS A 132 6.62 9.06 -3.48
CA CYS A 132 6.44 9.36 -2.06
C CYS A 132 7.10 8.31 -1.17
N CYS A 133 7.01 7.03 -1.55
CA CYS A 133 7.65 5.94 -0.81
C CYS A 133 9.18 6.03 -0.91
N GLU A 134 9.72 6.39 -2.08
CA GLU A 134 11.15 6.63 -2.28
C GLU A 134 11.66 7.76 -1.38
N LYS A 135 11.02 8.94 -1.45
CA LYS A 135 11.42 10.10 -0.62
C LYS A 135 11.31 9.83 0.88
N PHE A 136 10.31 9.04 1.28
CA PHE A 136 10.17 8.59 2.65
C PHE A 136 11.35 7.69 3.03
N LEU A 137 11.62 6.67 2.20
CA LEU A 137 12.66 5.68 2.44
C LEU A 137 14.05 6.30 2.51
N GLU A 138 14.39 7.20 1.58
CA GLU A 138 15.67 7.93 1.56
C GLU A 138 15.98 8.68 2.87
N LYS A 139 14.93 9.20 3.52
CA LYS A 139 15.06 9.97 4.76
C LYS A 139 15.18 9.09 6.00
N ILE A 140 14.49 7.95 6.01
CA ILE A 140 14.48 7.08 7.20
C ILE A 140 15.58 6.03 7.20
N LYS A 141 16.07 5.62 6.02
CA LYS A 141 17.05 4.54 5.89
C LYS A 141 18.40 4.96 6.44
N SER A 142 19.05 4.03 7.12
CA SER A 142 20.49 4.10 7.40
C SER A 142 21.24 3.64 6.15
N PRO A 143 22.09 4.48 5.51
CA PRO A 143 22.71 4.16 4.22
C PRO A 143 23.45 2.82 4.19
N ASP A 144 24.19 2.49 5.25
CA ASP A 144 25.08 1.31 5.27
C ASP A 144 24.41 0.05 5.85
N GLU A 145 23.28 0.23 6.55
CA GLU A 145 22.62 -0.84 7.29
C GLU A 145 21.29 -1.28 6.66
N TYR A 146 20.75 -0.48 5.73
CA TYR A 146 19.47 -0.78 5.09
C TYR A 146 19.59 -1.94 4.12
N LYS A 147 18.85 -3.01 4.39
CA LYS A 147 18.75 -4.18 3.51
C LYS A 147 17.37 -4.24 2.89
N SER A 148 17.29 -4.07 1.57
CA SER A 148 16.05 -4.28 0.81
C SER A 148 15.55 -5.71 1.01
N ALA A 149 14.24 -5.88 1.10
CA ALA A 149 13.61 -7.20 1.10
C ALA A 149 13.64 -7.87 -0.28
N TYR A 150 13.86 -7.10 -1.35
CA TYR A 150 13.92 -7.59 -2.73
C TYR A 150 15.35 -7.48 -3.26
N SER A 151 15.83 -8.52 -3.94
CA SER A 151 17.15 -8.55 -4.54
C SER A 151 17.20 -7.67 -5.78
N SER A 152 18.41 -7.39 -6.27
CA SER A 152 18.59 -6.72 -7.55
C SER A 152 18.07 -7.52 -8.75
N GLY A 153 17.77 -8.82 -8.56
CA GLY A 153 17.17 -9.68 -9.58
C GLY A 153 15.64 -9.54 -9.68
N ALA A 154 14.98 -8.98 -8.66
CA ALA A 154 13.52 -8.79 -8.64
C ALA A 154 13.10 -7.57 -9.47
N THR A 155 13.35 -7.62 -10.79
CA THR A 155 13.01 -6.55 -11.74
C THR A 155 11.69 -6.82 -12.44
N TRP A 156 11.14 -5.79 -13.09
CA TRP A 156 9.98 -5.95 -13.98
C TRP A 156 10.24 -7.01 -15.05
N ASP A 157 11.36 -6.92 -15.78
CA ASP A 157 11.67 -7.84 -16.87
C ASP A 157 11.78 -9.29 -16.42
N ALA A 158 12.40 -9.52 -15.26
CA ALA A 158 12.59 -10.86 -14.73
C ALA A 158 11.32 -11.46 -14.09
N SER A 159 10.39 -10.61 -13.62
CA SER A 159 9.26 -11.06 -12.79
C SER A 159 7.89 -10.92 -13.46
N CYS A 160 7.70 -9.89 -14.29
CA CYS A 160 6.41 -9.41 -14.74
C CYS A 160 6.26 -9.32 -16.26
N ALA A 161 7.35 -9.31 -17.04
CA ALA A 161 7.23 -9.11 -18.49
C ALA A 161 6.49 -10.25 -19.20
N GLU A 162 6.67 -11.50 -18.75
CA GLU A 162 5.97 -12.67 -19.30
C GLU A 162 4.51 -12.76 -18.82
N ASP A 163 4.27 -12.46 -17.54
CA ASP A 163 2.93 -12.41 -16.94
C ASP A 163 2.73 -11.10 -16.15
N PRO A 164 2.34 -10.00 -16.82
CA PRO A 164 2.12 -8.72 -16.16
C PRO A 164 0.97 -8.77 -15.15
N GLU A 165 0.00 -9.67 -15.36
CA GLU A 165 -1.16 -9.83 -14.49
C GLU A 165 -0.74 -10.33 -13.10
N ALA A 166 0.21 -11.26 -13.02
CA ALA A 166 0.72 -11.75 -11.73
C ALA A 166 1.26 -10.62 -10.84
N CYS A 167 1.99 -9.66 -11.41
CA CYS A 167 2.49 -8.51 -10.65
C CYS A 167 1.38 -7.49 -10.35
N ALA A 168 0.41 -7.31 -11.25
CA ALA A 168 -0.77 -6.49 -10.98
C ALA A 168 -1.59 -7.04 -9.79
N VAL A 169 -1.74 -8.36 -9.71
CA VAL A 169 -2.39 -9.06 -8.59
C VAL A 169 -1.67 -8.76 -7.27
N VAL A 170 -0.33 -8.82 -7.25
CA VAL A 170 0.45 -8.45 -6.05
C VAL A 170 0.21 -7.00 -5.67
N LEU A 171 0.30 -6.05 -6.61
CA LEU A 171 0.12 -4.62 -6.33
C LEU A 171 -1.28 -4.32 -5.77
N VAL A 172 -2.33 -4.78 -6.45
CA VAL A 172 -3.73 -4.62 -5.99
C VAL A 172 -3.89 -5.27 -4.61
N GLY A 173 -3.25 -6.43 -4.40
CA GLY A 173 -3.32 -7.16 -3.16
C GLY A 173 -2.54 -6.53 -1.99
N ILE A 174 -1.47 -5.79 -2.23
CA ILE A 174 -0.72 -5.17 -1.12
C ILE A 174 -1.16 -3.72 -0.87
N ALA A 175 -1.97 -3.15 -1.75
CA ALA A 175 -2.42 -1.77 -1.62
C ALA A 175 -3.14 -1.44 -0.28
N PRO A 176 -3.97 -2.31 0.34
CA PRO A 176 -4.49 -2.03 1.68
C PRO A 176 -3.43 -2.08 2.78
N MET A 177 -2.44 -2.98 2.66
CA MET A 177 -1.29 -3.03 3.56
C MET A 177 -0.50 -1.72 3.48
N LEU A 178 -0.19 -1.27 2.27
CA LEU A 178 0.48 0.02 2.01
C LEU A 178 -0.34 1.19 2.58
N TYR A 179 -1.64 1.24 2.29
CA TYR A 179 -2.54 2.27 2.81
C TYR A 179 -2.54 2.31 4.34
N ALA A 180 -2.80 1.18 4.99
CA ALA A 180 -2.94 1.10 6.43
C ALA A 180 -1.61 1.35 7.14
N GLY A 181 -0.51 0.81 6.60
CA GLY A 181 0.83 1.01 7.12
C GLY A 181 1.22 2.48 7.06
N ILE A 182 1.21 3.09 5.87
CA ILE A 182 1.59 4.51 5.69
C ILE A 182 0.70 5.42 6.53
N ARG A 183 -0.61 5.18 6.54
CA ARG A 183 -1.55 5.97 7.34
C ARG A 183 -1.28 5.86 8.84
N SER A 184 -0.92 4.66 9.32
CA SER A 184 -0.60 4.47 10.73
C SER A 184 0.68 5.22 11.13
N VAL A 185 1.73 5.15 10.30
CA VAL A 185 2.95 5.94 10.54
C VAL A 185 2.62 7.44 10.52
N TRP A 186 1.79 7.90 9.60
CA TRP A 186 1.39 9.31 9.52
C TRP A 186 0.60 9.78 10.76
N GLU A 187 -0.41 9.03 11.21
CA GLU A 187 -1.23 9.40 12.38
C GLU A 187 -0.39 9.39 13.66
N GLU A 188 0.50 8.40 13.85
CA GLU A 188 1.42 8.36 15.00
C GLU A 188 2.43 9.51 14.97
N SER A 189 3.00 9.80 13.80
CA SER A 189 3.93 10.91 13.64
C SER A 189 3.27 12.25 13.96
N LYS A 190 2.01 12.44 13.53
CA LYS A 190 1.23 13.64 13.82
C LYS A 190 0.86 13.77 15.30
N ALA A 191 0.45 12.68 15.93
CA ALA A 191 0.15 12.66 17.37
C ALA A 191 1.39 12.97 18.21
N GLY A 192 2.55 12.43 17.80
CA GLY A 192 3.83 12.68 18.47
C GLY A 192 4.45 14.04 18.18
N SER A 193 3.97 14.80 17.18
CA SER A 193 4.50 16.12 16.78
C SER A 193 3.64 17.32 17.20
N GLY A 194 2.65 17.12 18.09
CA GLY A 194 1.72 18.17 18.52
C GLY A 194 2.35 19.32 19.32
N ILE A 195 1.57 20.34 19.68
CA ILE A 195 2.01 21.59 20.34
C ILE A 195 2.72 21.38 21.69
N LEU A 196 2.52 20.25 22.37
CA LEU A 196 3.27 19.90 23.59
C LEU A 196 4.68 19.33 23.30
N SER A 197 4.97 18.95 22.06
CA SER A 197 6.27 18.42 21.60
C SER A 197 7.22 19.52 21.09
N ILE A 198 6.80 20.79 21.03
CA ILE A 198 7.64 21.88 20.48
C ILE A 198 8.85 22.17 21.40
N TYR A 199 8.85 21.66 22.62
CA TYR A 199 9.92 21.83 23.61
C TYR A 199 10.90 20.63 23.69
N GLY A 200 10.81 19.64 22.79
CA GLY A 200 11.73 18.49 22.78
C GLY A 200 11.68 17.64 21.51
N GLU A 201 12.62 16.70 21.38
CA GLU A 201 12.56 15.66 20.36
C GLU A 201 11.25 14.87 20.53
N GLY A 202 10.32 15.00 19.57
CA GLY A 202 9.00 14.34 19.63
C GLY A 202 9.13 12.82 19.86
N LYS A 203 8.05 12.18 20.33
CA LYS A 203 8.06 10.77 20.78
C LYS A 203 8.88 9.85 19.84
N PRO A 204 9.74 8.97 20.38
CA PRO A 204 10.52 8.02 19.58
C PRO A 204 9.63 7.16 18.68
N MET A 205 9.95 7.06 17.40
CA MET A 205 9.15 6.32 16.41
C MET A 205 9.62 4.87 16.19
N GLY A 206 10.67 4.42 16.88
CA GLY A 206 11.28 3.10 16.69
C GLY A 206 10.28 1.95 16.80
N ASN A 207 9.42 1.95 17.83
CA ASN A 207 8.40 0.91 18.00
C ASN A 207 7.37 0.86 16.85
N VAL A 208 7.00 2.03 16.32
CA VAL A 208 6.06 2.12 15.19
C VAL A 208 6.71 1.58 13.92
N LEU A 209 7.95 1.99 13.64
CA LEU A 209 8.71 1.51 12.48
C LEU A 209 8.99 0.00 12.58
N LYS A 210 9.29 -0.50 13.78
CA LYS A 210 9.45 -1.93 14.06
C LYS A 210 8.18 -2.73 13.73
N ALA A 211 7.01 -2.25 14.16
CA ALA A 211 5.74 -2.90 13.81
C ALA A 211 5.47 -2.91 12.28
N MET A 212 6.01 -1.91 11.56
CA MET A 212 5.94 -1.80 10.11
C MET A 212 6.97 -2.66 9.36
N GLY A 213 7.88 -3.34 10.08
CA GLY A 213 8.88 -4.24 9.51
C GLY A 213 10.29 -3.65 9.39
N TYR A 214 10.54 -2.46 9.92
CA TYR A 214 11.89 -1.87 9.95
C TYR A 214 12.64 -2.32 11.21
N GLU A 215 13.81 -2.94 11.05
CA GLU A 215 14.63 -3.38 12.17
C GLU A 215 15.76 -2.39 12.47
N GLU A 216 16.21 -2.27 13.72
CA GLU A 216 17.46 -1.56 14.02
C GLU A 216 18.64 -2.44 13.60
N PRO A 217 19.70 -1.89 12.96
CA PRO A 217 19.98 -0.48 12.68
C PRO A 217 19.58 0.02 11.27
N GLN A 218 18.63 -0.64 10.59
CA GLN A 218 18.24 -0.31 9.20
C GLN A 218 17.64 1.10 9.03
N TYR A 219 17.16 1.70 10.12
CA TYR A 219 16.67 3.08 10.13
C TYR A 219 17.54 3.97 11.00
N ARG A 220 17.58 5.27 10.70
CA ARG A 220 18.40 6.25 11.43
C ARG A 220 18.00 6.31 12.92
N ALA A 221 18.99 6.20 13.80
CA ALA A 221 18.77 6.29 15.24
C ALA A 221 18.20 7.67 15.65
N GLY A 222 17.42 7.72 16.72
CA GLY A 222 16.93 8.98 17.30
C GLY A 222 15.84 9.69 16.51
N MET A 223 15.21 9.05 15.51
CA MET A 223 14.13 9.67 14.76
C MET A 223 12.88 9.88 15.63
N GLY A 224 12.64 11.13 16.01
CA GLY A 224 11.39 11.57 16.63
C GLY A 224 10.23 11.69 15.63
N ALA A 225 9.01 11.71 16.18
CA ALA A 225 7.77 11.83 15.41
C ALA A 225 7.73 12.98 14.39
N SER A 226 8.30 14.15 14.74
CA SER A 226 8.37 15.30 13.84
C SER A 226 9.25 15.06 12.61
N TYR A 227 10.35 14.32 12.76
CA TYR A 227 11.23 13.94 11.66
C TYR A 227 10.52 12.98 10.71
N VAL A 228 9.91 11.92 11.25
CA VAL A 228 9.17 10.94 10.46
C VAL A 228 7.98 11.59 9.74
N LEU A 229 7.28 12.55 10.37
CA LEU A 229 6.22 13.31 9.71
C LEU A 229 6.72 14.12 8.52
N ARG A 230 7.89 14.79 8.65
CA ARG A 230 8.52 15.51 7.54
C ARG A 230 9.03 14.56 6.46
N ALA A 231 9.46 13.36 6.84
CA ALA A 231 9.83 12.31 5.89
C ALA A 231 8.63 11.87 5.05
N LEU A 232 7.46 11.75 5.70
CA LEU A 232 6.17 11.55 5.06
C LEU A 232 5.61 12.79 4.36
N GLY A 233 6.32 13.91 4.28
CA GLY A 233 5.81 15.17 3.70
C GLY A 233 5.32 15.04 2.24
N GLY A 234 5.77 14.01 1.52
CA GLY A 234 5.24 13.66 0.19
C GLY A 234 3.89 12.93 0.24
N VAL A 235 3.62 12.18 1.31
CA VAL A 235 2.36 11.46 1.56
C VAL A 235 1.25 12.44 1.93
N LYS A 236 0.67 13.08 0.91
CA LYS A 236 -0.56 13.85 1.05
C LYS A 236 -1.75 12.90 1.17
N VAL A 237 -2.89 13.40 1.66
CA VAL A 237 -4.21 12.70 1.63
C VAL A 237 -4.48 12.05 0.26
N ARG A 238 -3.97 12.67 -0.82
CA ARG A 238 -4.04 12.17 -2.19
C ARG A 238 -3.35 10.80 -2.40
N VAL A 239 -2.18 10.54 -1.79
CA VAL A 239 -1.48 9.24 -1.92
C VAL A 239 -2.26 8.12 -1.25
N LEU A 240 -2.82 8.39 -0.07
CA LEU A 240 -3.71 7.47 0.62
C LEU A 240 -4.99 7.20 -0.19
N GLY A 241 -5.57 8.23 -0.82
CA GLY A 241 -6.69 8.06 -1.75
C GLY A 241 -6.33 7.17 -2.94
N ILE A 242 -5.15 7.38 -3.52
CA ILE A 242 -4.65 6.55 -4.62
C ILE A 242 -4.49 5.08 -4.21
N LEU A 243 -3.86 4.80 -3.07
CA LEU A 243 -3.70 3.42 -2.61
C LEU A 243 -5.04 2.75 -2.32
N TYR A 244 -6.01 3.51 -1.82
CA TYR A 244 -7.37 3.02 -1.63
C TYR A 244 -8.07 2.72 -2.97
N ASP A 245 -7.85 3.55 -4.00
CA ASP A 245 -8.37 3.33 -5.35
C ASP A 245 -7.68 2.14 -6.05
N ILE A 246 -6.34 2.03 -5.96
CA ILE A 246 -5.52 0.94 -6.54
C ILE A 246 -5.80 -0.38 -5.86
N ALA A 247 -6.08 -0.35 -4.55
CA ALA A 247 -6.60 -1.53 -3.87
C ALA A 247 -7.84 -2.08 -4.57
N GLY A 248 -8.52 -1.27 -5.41
CA GLY A 248 -9.46 -1.77 -6.39
C GLY A 248 -10.67 -2.46 -5.74
N PHE A 249 -10.85 -2.21 -4.43
CA PHE A 249 -11.53 -3.08 -3.45
C PHE A 249 -11.49 -4.56 -3.86
N TRP A 250 -10.27 -4.99 -4.18
CA TRP A 250 -9.88 -6.34 -4.56
C TRP A 250 -10.87 -6.99 -5.50
N ALA A 251 -11.12 -6.26 -6.60
CA ALA A 251 -11.80 -6.71 -7.80
C ALA A 251 -12.98 -7.63 -7.50
N PHE A 252 -13.78 -7.15 -6.55
CA PHE A 252 -15.14 -7.54 -6.23
C PHE A 252 -15.31 -8.84 -5.45
N TYR A 253 -14.37 -9.11 -4.56
CA TYR A 253 -14.73 -9.77 -3.31
C TYR A 253 -15.66 -8.91 -2.46
#